data_AF-A0A9C8K7T3-F1
#
_entry.id   AF-A0A9C8K7T3-F1
#
_cell.length_a   1.000
_cell.length_b   1.000
_cell.length_c   1.000
_cell.angle_alpha   90.00
_cell.angle_beta   90.00
_cell.angle_gamma   90.00
#
_symmetry.space_group_name_H-M   'P 1'
#
loop_
_entity.id
_entity.type
_entity.pdbx_description
1 polymer ?
#
loop_
_entity_poly.entity_id
_entity_poly.type
_entity_poly.pdbx_seq_one_letter_code
_entity_poly.pdbx_strand_id
1 'polypeptide(L)'
;MAIDELPRTPFKISSGGFGIVLVKYEVFEKLDWPYWKNIFVPGDIEMGEDIYFCKKARQAGFDIWCDPKVKCSHIRMANLLNIIKENNK
;
A
#
# COMPACT_ATOMS: atom_id res chain seq x y z
N MET A 1 19.43 -6.37 1.66
CA MET A 1 19.59 -7.00 0.34
C MET A 1 19.51 -5.88 -0.67
N ALA A 2 20.63 -5.51 -1.31
CA ALA A 2 20.58 -4.50 -2.36
C ALA A 2 19.82 -5.11 -3.55
N ILE A 3 18.77 -4.43 -4.02
CA ILE A 3 18.09 -4.85 -5.25
C ILE A 3 18.88 -4.19 -6.38
N ASP A 4 19.87 -4.92 -6.88
CA ASP A 4 20.72 -4.43 -7.98
C ASP A 4 19.92 -4.38 -9.30
N GLU A 5 18.84 -5.16 -9.43
CA GLU A 5 17.94 -5.11 -10.58
C GLU A 5 16.46 -5.25 -10.19
N LEU A 6 15.62 -4.32 -10.63
CA LEU A 6 14.17 -4.36 -10.39
C LEU A 6 13.49 -5.41 -11.29
N PRO A 7 12.46 -6.12 -10.81
CA PRO A 7 11.71 -7.08 -11.62
C PRO A 7 11.10 -6.43 -12.88
N ARG A 8 11.16 -7.12 -14.02
CA ARG A 8 10.63 -6.65 -15.32
C ARG A 8 9.34 -7.37 -15.76
N THR A 9 8.93 -8.39 -15.02
CA THR A 9 7.71 -9.18 -15.24
C THR A 9 6.83 -9.11 -14.00
N PRO A 10 5.51 -9.34 -14.12
CA PRO A 10 4.64 -9.35 -12.95
C PRO A 10 5.13 -10.27 -11.83
N PHE A 11 5.09 -9.79 -10.60
CA PHE A 11 5.56 -10.52 -9.42
C PHE A 11 4.61 -10.33 -8.24
N LYS A 12 4.59 -11.32 -7.34
CA LYS A 12 3.79 -11.26 -6.12
C LYS A 12 4.42 -10.31 -5.11
N ILE A 13 3.58 -9.51 -4.46
CA ILE A 13 3.97 -8.57 -3.41
C ILE A 13 3.19 -8.84 -2.13
N SER A 14 3.76 -8.41 -1.00
CA SER A 14 3.05 -8.49 0.28
C SER A 14 1.96 -7.42 0.41
N SER A 15 2.26 -6.23 -0.11
CA SER A 15 1.47 -5.00 -0.01
C SER A 15 2.05 -3.96 -0.99
N GLY A 16 1.23 -3.01 -1.43
CA GLY A 16 1.64 -1.90 -2.28
C GLY A 16 0.74 -0.70 -2.06
N GLY A 17 1.14 0.47 -2.57
CA GLY A 17 0.32 1.69 -2.49
C GLY A 17 -0.81 1.69 -3.53
N PHE A 18 -1.94 2.32 -3.20
CA PHE A 18 -3.16 2.31 -4.02
C PHE A 18 -3.27 3.52 -4.96
N GLY A 19 -2.15 4.17 -5.28
CA GLY A 19 -2.11 5.27 -6.26
C GLY A 19 -2.66 4.83 -7.63
N ILE A 20 -2.29 3.63 -8.08
CA ILE A 20 -2.96 2.91 -9.16
C ILE A 20 -3.09 1.44 -8.79
N VAL A 21 -4.33 0.97 -8.72
CA VAL A 21 -4.67 -0.42 -8.40
C VAL A 21 -5.86 -0.85 -9.24
N LEU A 22 -5.84 -2.11 -9.67
CA LEU A 22 -7.01 -2.77 -10.23
C LEU A 22 -7.41 -3.91 -9.31
N VAL A 23 -8.67 -3.89 -8.87
CA VAL A 23 -9.21 -4.89 -7.94
C VAL A 23 -10.42 -5.55 -8.60
N LYS A 24 -10.44 -6.88 -8.62
CA LYS A 24 -11.62 -7.62 -9.06
C LYS A 24 -12.77 -7.43 -8.05
N TYR A 25 -13.98 -7.27 -8.55
CA TYR A 25 -15.15 -7.06 -7.70
C TYR A 25 -15.35 -8.15 -6.63
N GLU A 26 -15.10 -9.42 -6.99
CA GLU A 26 -15.21 -10.58 -6.09
C GLU A 26 -14.36 -10.46 -4.81
N VAL A 27 -13.29 -9.66 -4.84
CA VAL A 27 -12.47 -9.39 -3.65
C VAL A 27 -13.30 -8.64 -2.62
N PHE A 28 -14.08 -7.64 -3.03
CA PHE A 28 -14.95 -6.89 -2.12
C PHE A 28 -16.07 -7.75 -1.56
N GLU A 29 -16.60 -8.72 -2.33
CA GLU A 29 -17.62 -9.65 -1.84
C GLU A 29 -17.10 -10.58 -0.74
N LYS A 30 -15.79 -10.84 -0.71
CA LYS A 30 -15.14 -11.70 0.28
C LYS A 30 -14.59 -10.95 1.49
N LEU A 31 -14.44 -9.63 1.40
CA LEU A 31 -13.90 -8.82 2.48
C LEU A 31 -15.03 -8.16 3.26
N ASP A 32 -14.92 -8.15 4.59
CA ASP A 32 -15.84 -7.36 5.40
C ASP A 32 -15.50 -5.86 5.34
N TRP A 33 -16.48 -5.00 5.60
CA TRP A 33 -16.22 -3.58 5.86
C TRP A 33 -15.51 -3.40 7.23
N PRO A 34 -14.58 -2.44 7.38
CA PRO A 34 -14.01 -1.57 6.37
C PRO A 34 -12.96 -2.28 5.51
N TYR A 35 -12.88 -1.90 4.24
CA TYR A 35 -11.88 -2.39 3.29
C TYR A 35 -10.51 -1.71 3.53
N TRP A 36 -10.53 -0.39 3.74
CA TRP A 36 -9.35 0.45 4.00
C TRP A 36 -9.47 1.08 5.38
N LYS A 37 -8.40 1.00 6.18
CA LYS A 37 -8.36 1.57 7.53
C LYS A 37 -6.93 1.84 7.97
N ASN A 38 -6.68 3.07 8.45
CA ASN A 38 -5.46 3.38 9.18
C ASN A 38 -5.53 2.85 10.62
N ILE A 39 -4.50 2.12 11.03
CA ILE A 39 -4.31 1.68 12.42
C ILE A 39 -3.28 2.63 13.05
N PHE A 40 -3.71 3.32 14.10
CA PHE A 40 -2.91 4.31 14.79
C PHE A 40 -2.41 3.75 16.13
N VAL A 41 -1.19 4.11 16.48
CA VAL A 41 -0.61 3.97 17.82
C VAL A 41 -0.32 5.38 18.36
N PRO A 42 -0.13 5.57 19.68
CA PRO A 42 0.10 6.90 20.24
C PRO A 42 1.27 7.62 19.54
N GLY A 43 0.95 8.67 18.78
CA GLY A 43 1.92 9.49 18.06
C GLY A 43 2.37 8.98 16.69
N ASP A 44 1.85 7.85 16.20
CA ASP A 44 2.26 7.28 14.90
C ASP A 44 1.18 6.42 14.23
N ILE A 45 1.40 6.05 12.96
CA ILE A 45 0.58 5.09 12.20
C ILE A 45 1.30 3.73 12.24
N GLU A 46 0.68 2.73 12.87
CA GLU A 46 1.19 1.36 12.86
C GLU A 46 0.96 0.69 11.50
N MET A 47 -0.17 0.97 10.86
CA MET A 47 -0.52 0.39 9.56
C MET A 47 -1.30 1.38 8.70
N GLY A 48 -0.74 1.68 7.52
CA GLY A 48 -1.40 2.46 6.49
C GLY A 48 -2.61 1.73 5.89
N GLU A 49 -3.57 2.49 5.39
CA GLU A 49 -4.83 1.95 4.86
C GLU A 49 -4.66 0.98 3.69
N ASP A 50 -3.65 1.20 2.85
CA ASP A 50 -3.32 0.34 1.72
C ASP A 50 -2.78 -1.01 2.18
N ILE A 51 -1.87 -0.99 3.17
CA ILE A 51 -1.29 -2.19 3.77
C ILE A 51 -2.39 -2.99 4.48
N TYR A 52 -3.33 -2.30 5.14
CA TYR A 52 -4.48 -2.92 5.78
C TYR A 52 -5.35 -3.69 4.76
N PHE A 53 -5.69 -3.06 3.63
CA PHE A 53 -6.44 -3.73 2.56
C PHE A 53 -5.67 -4.95 2.03
N CYS A 54 -4.38 -4.79 1.72
CA CYS A 54 -3.54 -5.89 1.23
C CYS A 54 -3.49 -7.07 2.21
N LYS A 55 -3.36 -6.78 3.51
CA LYS A 55 -3.36 -7.81 4.55
C LYS A 55 -4.68 -8.56 4.58
N LYS A 56 -5.82 -7.85 4.53
CA LYS A 56 -7.15 -8.47 4.47
C LYS A 56 -7.35 -9.33 3.24
N ALA A 57 -7.01 -8.83 2.05
CA ALA A 57 -7.11 -9.58 0.80
C ALA A 57 -6.31 -10.89 0.86
N ARG A 58 -5.08 -10.85 1.40
CA ARG A 58 -4.25 -12.04 1.57
C ARG A 58 -4.79 -13.01 2.60
N GLN A 59 -5.35 -12.51 3.72
CA GLN A 59 -6.02 -13.35 4.71
C GLN A 59 -7.28 -14.04 4.15
N ALA A 60 -7.95 -13.42 3.18
CA ALA A 60 -9.05 -14.00 2.43
C ALA A 60 -8.61 -14.93 1.27
N GLY A 61 -7.30 -15.19 1.12
CA GLY A 61 -6.74 -16.13 0.15
C GLY A 61 -6.40 -15.54 -1.23
N PHE A 62 -6.41 -14.22 -1.38
CA PHE A 62 -6.05 -13.57 -2.64
C PHE A 62 -4.56 -13.23 -2.70
N ASP A 63 -3.96 -13.47 -3.87
CA ASP A 63 -2.62 -12.96 -4.19
C ASP A 63 -2.69 -11.49 -4.60
N ILE A 64 -1.61 -10.76 -4.29
CA ILE A 64 -1.42 -9.38 -4.75
C ILE A 64 -0.25 -9.36 -5.71
N TRP A 65 -0.46 -8.73 -6.86
CA TRP A 65 0.50 -8.68 -7.94
C TRP A 65 0.90 -7.24 -8.25
N CYS A 66 2.18 -7.04 -8.52
CA CYS A 66 2.70 -5.81 -9.11
C CYS A 66 3.07 -6.10 -10.57
N ASP A 67 2.51 -5.33 -11.51
CA ASP A 67 2.97 -5.32 -12.90
C ASP A 67 3.92 -4.13 -13.12
N PRO A 68 5.24 -4.34 -13.25
CA PRO A 68 6.21 -3.27 -13.41
C PRO A 68 6.14 -2.57 -14.79
N LYS A 69 5.33 -3.08 -15.73
CA LYS A 69 5.11 -2.45 -17.04
C LYS A 69 4.09 -1.32 -16.98
N VAL A 70 3.20 -1.33 -15.98
CA VAL A 70 2.21 -0.28 -15.77
C VAL A 70 2.86 0.86 -14.99
N LYS A 71 3.06 2.00 -15.65
CA LYS A 71 3.70 3.19 -15.07
C LYS A 71 2.70 4.32 -14.96
N CYS A 72 2.83 5.12 -13.90
CA CYS A 72 2.02 6.32 -13.71
C CYS A 72 2.72 7.39 -12.89
N SER A 73 2.23 8.61 -13.01
CA SER A 73 2.60 9.72 -12.13
C SER A 73 1.82 9.59 -10.82
N HIS A 74 2.50 9.76 -9.69
CA HIS A 74 1.90 9.81 -8.36
C HIS A 74 2.36 11.09 -7.65
N ILE A 75 1.43 11.98 -7.31
CA ILE A 75 1.71 13.27 -6.71
C ILE A 75 1.23 13.25 -5.26
N ARG A 76 2.14 13.50 -4.32
CA ARG A 76 1.83 13.64 -2.90
C ARG A 76 2.06 15.07 -2.45
N MET A 77 1.09 15.66 -1.77
CA MET A 77 1.26 16.94 -1.10
C MET A 77 1.91 16.71 0.27
N ALA A 78 2.98 17.46 0.56
CA ALA A 78 3.65 17.45 1.85
C ALA A 78 3.77 18.89 2.38
N ASN A 79 3.41 19.10 3.64
CA ASN A 79 3.62 20.39 4.29
C ASN A 79 5.06 20.50 4.78
N LEU A 80 5.82 21.45 4.24
CA LEU A 80 7.24 21.65 4.57
C LEU A 80 7.47 21.94 6.05
N LEU A 81 6.52 22.60 6.74
CA LEU A 81 6.63 22.84 8.18
C LEU A 81 6.59 21.56 9.00
N ASN A 82 5.94 20.50 8.52
CA ASN A 82 5.91 19.22 9.20
C ASN A 82 7.27 18.49 9.09
N ILE A 83 7.96 18.63 7.95
CA ILE A 83 9.29 18.04 7.73
C ILE A 83 10.31 18.64 8.71
N ILE A 84 10.23 19.95 8.98
CA ILE A 84 11.14 20.61 9.94
C ILE A 84 10.87 20.11 11.37
N LYS A 85 9.61 19.85 11.73
CA LYS A 85 9.26 19.37 13.08
C LYS A 85 9.70 17.94 13.35
N GLU A 86 9.69 17.08 12.34
CA GLU A 86 10.13 15.68 12.46
C GLU A 86 11.65 15.57 12.65
N ASN A 87 12.46 16.44 12.02
CA ASN A 87 13.92 16.46 12.16
C ASN A 87 14.44 17.04 13.48
N ASN A 88 13.56 17.62 14.31
CA ASN A 88 13.90 18.22 15.61
C ASN A 88 13.39 17.39 16.81
N LYS A 89 12.91 16.17 16.56
CA LYS A 89 12.71 15.13 17.58
C LYS A 89 13.92 14.20 17.59
#